data_AF-A0A660UM17-F1
#
_entry.id   AF-A0A660UM17-F1
#
_cell.length_a   1.000
_cell.length_b   1.000
_cell.length_c   1.000
_cell.angle_alpha   90.00
_cell.angle_beta   90.00
_cell.angle_gamma   90.00
#
_symmetry.space_group_name_H-M   'P 1'
#
loop_
_entity.id
_entity.type
_entity.pdbx_description
1 polymer ?
#
loop_
_entity_poly.entity_id
_entity_poly.type
_entity_poly.pdbx_seq_one_letter_code
_entity_poly.pdbx_strand_id
1 'polypeptide(L)' 'EMFPVSGSEAVSDYLFNGIENDLGGKWAVQTDPVKAADLLLERIESKRQALGINEETERKLFDMEDRRALTF' A
#
# COMPACT_ATOMS: atom_id res chain seq x y z
N GLU A 1 23.19 -7.91 10.99
CA GLU A 1 21.80 -8.30 11.27
C GLU A 1 20.87 -7.29 10.63
N MET A 2 19.89 -7.71 9.84
CA MET A 2 19.09 -6.77 9.05
C MET A 2 17.75 -6.40 9.70
N PHE A 3 17.25 -7.17 10.69
CA PHE A 3 16.05 -6.83 11.44
C PHE A 3 15.97 -7.66 12.76
N PRO A 4 15.78 -7.05 13.94
CA PRO A 4 15.94 -7.72 15.24
C PRO A 4 14.71 -8.55 15.66
N VAL A 5 14.11 -9.29 14.73
CA VAL A 5 12.94 -10.16 14.97
C VAL A 5 13.11 -11.57 14.40
N SER A 6 14.20 -11.84 13.69
CA SER A 6 14.50 -13.13 13.05
C SER A 6 14.68 -14.29 14.03
N GLY A 7 14.78 -14.02 15.33
CA GLY A 7 14.83 -15.04 16.38
C GLY A 7 13.47 -15.66 16.74
N SER A 8 12.35 -15.09 16.26
CA SER A 8 11.01 -15.62 16.48
C SER A 8 10.24 -15.66 15.17
N GLU A 9 9.88 -16.88 14.74
CA GLU A 9 9.08 -17.10 13.54
C GLU A 9 7.70 -16.47 13.66
N ALA A 10 7.04 -16.60 14.81
CA ALA A 10 5.72 -16.03 15.06
C ALA A 10 5.71 -14.50 14.94
N VAL A 11 6.72 -13.81 15.49
CA VAL A 11 6.83 -12.35 15.40
C VAL A 11 7.16 -11.92 13.96
N SER A 12 8.05 -12.66 13.30
CA SER A 12 8.42 -12.37 11.91
C SER A 12 7.22 -12.52 10.98
N ASP A 13 6.46 -13.61 11.08
CA ASP A 13 5.28 -13.87 10.25
C ASP A 13 4.17 -12.84 10.52
N TYR A 14 3.94 -12.47 11.78
CA TYR A 14 2.99 -11.41 12.10
C TYR A 14 3.39 -10.08 11.46
N LEU A 15 4.66 -9.67 11.52
CA LEU A 15 5.11 -8.39 10.96
C LEU A 15 5.14 -8.37 9.42
N PHE A 16 5.42 -9.51 8.78
CA PHE A 16 5.53 -9.61 7.33
C PHE A 16 4.22 -9.97 6.64
N ASN A 17 3.26 -10.60 7.33
CA ASN A 17 2.00 -11.05 6.75
C ASN A 17 0.77 -10.66 7.60
N GLY A 18 0.77 -10.95 8.90
CA GLY A 18 -0.41 -10.81 9.75
C GLY A 18 -0.90 -9.37 9.95
N ILE A 19 0.03 -8.45 10.22
CA ILE A 19 -0.24 -7.04 10.57
C ILE A 19 -0.96 -6.26 9.46
N GLU A 20 -0.90 -6.74 8.21
CA GLU A 20 -1.62 -6.14 7.10
C GLU A 20 -3.13 -6.15 7.31
N ASN A 21 -3.67 -7.21 7.92
CA ASN A 21 -5.12 -7.31 8.17
C ASN A 21 -5.57 -6.35 9.27
N ASP A 22 -4.70 -6.06 10.23
CA ASP A 22 -5.03 -5.22 11.38
C ASP A 22 -4.85 -3.72 11.08
N LEU A 23 -3.80 -3.36 10.33
CA LEU A 23 -3.39 -1.96 10.11
C LEU A 23 -3.35 -1.53 8.63
N GLY A 24 -3.56 -2.45 7.68
CA GLY A 24 -3.52 -2.16 6.24
C GLY A 24 -2.11 -1.95 5.65
N GLY A 25 -1.06 -2.19 6.45
CA GLY A 25 0.35 -2.08 6.09
C GLY A 25 1.16 -3.26 6.63
N LYS A 26 2.29 -3.58 5.98
CA LYS A 26 3.20 -4.66 6.40
C LYS A 26 4.65 -4.22 6.26
N TRP A 27 5.52 -4.91 6.98
CA TRP A 27 6.96 -4.72 6.85
C TRP A 27 7.49 -5.53 5.67
N ALA A 28 8.61 -5.09 5.10
CA ALA A 28 9.38 -5.85 4.12
C ALA A 28 10.85 -5.49 4.33
N VAL A 29 11.72 -6.49 4.30
CA VAL A 29 13.15 -6.32 4.59
C VAL A 29 13.93 -6.84 3.39
N GLN A 30 14.60 -5.93 2.68
CA GLN A 30 15.34 -6.23 1.46
C GLN A 30 16.70 -5.52 1.49
N THR A 31 17.78 -6.23 1.16
CA THR A 31 19.16 -5.68 1.12
C THR A 31 19.40 -4.84 -0.13
N ASP A 32 18.85 -5.30 -1.26
CA ASP A 32 19.05 -4.71 -2.57
C ASP A 32 18.08 -3.55 -2.79
N PRO A 33 18.58 -2.32 -2.99
CA PRO A 33 17.73 -1.15 -3.18
C PRO A 33 16.85 -1.24 -4.43
N VAL A 34 17.29 -1.94 -5.48
CA VAL A 34 16.52 -2.10 -6.71
C VAL A 34 15.30 -2.98 -6.43
N LYS A 35 15.52 -4.14 -5.81
CA LYS A 35 14.42 -5.03 -5.41
C LYS A 35 13.49 -4.39 -4.39
N ALA A 36 14.02 -3.54 -3.51
CA ALA A 36 13.20 -2.79 -2.57
C ALA A 36 12.28 -1.80 -3.31
N ALA A 37 12.78 -1.12 -4.34
CA ALA A 37 11.97 -0.24 -5.19
C ALA A 37 10.87 -1.02 -5.93
N ASP A 38 11.20 -2.20 -6.48
CA ASP A 38 10.23 -3.06 -7.17
C ASP A 38 9.08 -3.48 -6.23
N LEU A 39 9.40 -3.90 -5.00
CA LEU A 39 8.41 -4.25 -3.98
C LEU A 39 7.51 -3.07 -3.60
N LEU A 40 8.07 -1.86 -3.52
CA LEU A 40 7.31 -0.65 -3.23
C LEU A 40 6.35 -0.32 -4.38
N LEU A 41 6.82 -0.41 -5.63
CA LEU A 41 6.00 -0.16 -6.82
C LEU A 41 4.84 -1.16 -6.92
N GLU A 42 5.10 -2.45 -6.73
CA GLU A 42 4.07 -3.49 -6.72
C GLU A 42 3.00 -3.22 -5.66
N ARG A 43 3.43 -2.80 -4.46
CA ARG A 43 2.53 -2.46 -3.35
C ARG A 43 1.65 -1.26 -3.67
N ILE A 44 2.23 -0.21 -4.24
CA ILE A 44 1.50 1.01 -4.64
C ILE A 44 0.48 0.65 -5.72
N GLU A 45 0.88 -0.11 -6.73
CA GLU A 45 0.05 -0.49 -7.85
C GLU A 45 -1.14 -1.36 -7.42
N SER A 46 -0.90 -2.37 -6.58
CA SER A 46 -1.96 -3.18 -5.97
C SER A 46 -2.98 -2.32 -5.20
N LYS A 47 -2.52 -1.31 -4.45
CA LYS A 47 -3.41 -0.38 -3.74
C LYS A 47 -4.14 0.57 -4.70
N ARG A 48 -3.51 1.03 -5.78
CA ARG A 48 -4.17 1.85 -6.82
C ARG A 48 -5.30 1.07 -7.49
N GLN A 49 -5.06 -0.19 -7.81
CA GLN A 49 -6.06 -1.10 -8.38
C GLN A 49 -7.21 -1.35 -7.41
N ALA A 50 -6.92 -1.64 -6.13
CA ALA A 50 -7.94 -1.84 -5.10
C ALA A 50 -8.82 -0.60 -4.87
N LEU A 51 -8.26 0.60 -5.05
CA LEU A 51 -8.98 1.87 -4.96
C LEU A 51 -9.66 2.30 -6.28
N GLY A 52 -9.42 1.59 -7.38
CA GLY A 52 -9.95 1.97 -8.71
C GLY A 52 -9.34 3.25 -9.28
N ILE A 53 -8.23 3.75 -8.72
CA ILE A 53 -7.58 5.00 -9.18
C ILE A 53 -6.48 4.76 -10.21
N ASN A 54 -6.42 3.54 -10.75
CA ASN A 54 -5.43 3.18 -11.74
C ASN A 54 -5.80 3.59 -13.16
N GLU A 55 -7.04 4.05 -13.36
CA GLU A 55 -7.53 4.51 -14.65
C GLU A 55 -7.32 6.01 -14.81
N GLU A 56 -7.11 6.43 -16.05
CA GLU A 56 -6.97 7.84 -16.41
C GLU A 56 -8.35 8.49 -16.38
N THR A 57 -8.75 9.03 -15.23
CA THR A 57 -9.98 9.82 -15.12
C THR A 57 -9.80 11.19 -15.78
N GLU A 58 -10.80 11.63 -16.54
CA GLU A 58 -10.83 13.00 -17.06
C GLU A 58 -10.69 14.01 -15.92
N ARG A 59 -9.70 14.91 -16.02
CA ARG A 59 -9.51 15.98 -15.04
C ARG A 59 -10.63 17.00 -15.19
N LYS A 60 -11.74 16.79 -14.48
CA LYS A 60 -12.86 17.74 -14.41
C LYS A 60 -12.62 18.77 -13.30
N LEU A 61 -12.73 20.05 -13.63
CA LEU A 61 -12.83 21.10 -12.63
C LEU A 61 -14.24 21.08 -12.04
N PHE A 62 -14.37 20.67 -10.78
CA PHE A 62 -15.65 20.67 -10.07
C PHE A 62 -15.97 22.08 -9.54
N ASP A 63 -17.12 22.61 -9.95
CA ASP A 63 -17.68 23.84 -9.38
C ASP A 63 -18.44 23.59 -8.06
N MET A 64 -19.04 24.64 -7.49
CA MET A 64 -19.77 24.55 -6.22
C MET A 64 -21.09 23.78 -6.32
N GLU A 65 -21.74 23.74 -7.50
CA GLU A 65 -22.95 22.95 -7.71
C GLU A 65 -22.60 21.47 -7.89
N ASP A 66 -21.60 21.17 -8.71
CA ASP A 66 -21.07 19.83 -8.93
C ASP A 66 -20.66 19.16 -7.60
N ARG A 67 -20.00 19.89 -6.69
CA ARG A 67 -19.60 19.35 -5.36
C ARG A 67 -20.78 19.06 -4.45
N ARG A 68 -21.86 19.84 -4.55
CA ARG A 68 -23.08 19.63 -3.73
C ARG A 68 -23.91 18.45 -4.23
N ALA A 69 -23.81 18.13 -5.52
CA ALA A 69 -24.48 16.99 -6.13
C ALA A 69 -23.81 15.64 -5.83
N LEU A 70 -22.59 15.63 -5.27
CA LEU A 70 -21.94 14.41 -4.79
C LEU A 70 -22.66 13.90 -3.54
N THR A 71 -23.65 13.02 -3.73
CA THR A 71 -24.21 12.19 -2.65
C THR A 71 -23.35 10.96 -2.46
N PHE A 72 -22.74 10.83 -1.28
CA PHE A 72 -21.95 9.68 -0.84
C PHE A 72 -22.85 8.53 -0.39
#